data_AF-A0A7C6AI22-F1
#
_entry.id   AF-A0A7C6AI22-F1
#
_cell.length_a   1.000
_cell.length_b   1.000
_cell.length_c   1.000
_cell.angle_alpha   90.00
_cell.angle_beta   90.00
_cell.angle_gamma   90.00
#
_symmetry.space_group_name_H-M   'P 1'
#
loop_
_entity.id
_entity.type
_entity.pdbx_description
1 polymer ?
#
loop_
_entity_poly.entity_id
_entity_poly.type
_entity_poly.pdbx_seq_one_letter_code
_entity_poly.pdbx_strand_id
1 'polypeptide(L)'
;MRRFNATCRAVRRAGRCPYWPGLPRALKPPLTAREVRELGRRFEACPHDCLIASLHSTRIAIATHMQLYSIGWLLSKWRARREKTILVLDEGQHVVKTALNMTRDSISLRSVEKAAKEAAKYGFRELGERIQKAVESYEDMLSSDGETVAEDLLPDVDELLLAGEEIQDAKLREGYVPASHVLSLADFKIALRGAKPILVREGRSIRLEAPADPVETLRATYDGWYAAITVSATISGELLESLIGRETVLLRAGWPFEEDNLRAYIVKGLTTKFERRDETL
;
A
#
# COMPACT_ATOMS: atom_id res chain seq x y z
N MET A 1 2.62 1.80 -4.84
CA MET A 1 2.57 2.09 -6.31
C MET A 1 3.61 3.12 -6.78
N ARG A 2 4.02 4.08 -5.94
CA ARG A 2 5.02 5.12 -6.30
C ARG A 2 6.37 4.53 -6.73
N ARG A 3 6.88 3.55 -5.98
CA ARG A 3 8.15 2.84 -6.26
C ARG A 3 8.21 2.17 -7.64
N PHE A 4 7.16 1.45 -8.06
CA PHE A 4 7.11 0.81 -9.39
C PHE A 4 7.14 1.83 -10.53
N ASN A 5 6.42 2.93 -10.38
CA ASN A 5 6.41 4.00 -11.38
C ASN A 5 7.75 4.72 -11.47
N ALA A 6 8.45 4.95 -10.36
CA ALA A 6 9.77 5.57 -10.35
C ALA A 6 10.79 4.72 -11.11
N THR A 7 10.91 3.43 -10.78
CA THR A 7 11.81 2.49 -11.45
C THR A 7 11.46 2.34 -12.93
N CYS A 8 10.16 2.20 -13.29
CA CYS A 8 9.74 2.11 -14.68
C CYS A 8 10.12 3.36 -15.48
N ARG A 9 9.89 4.57 -14.93
CA ARG A 9 10.30 5.83 -15.55
C ARG A 9 11.81 5.93 -15.74
N ALA A 10 12.60 5.53 -14.75
CA ALA A 10 14.06 5.55 -14.82
C ALA A 10 14.56 4.63 -15.96
N VAL A 11 14.05 3.39 -16.04
CA VAL A 11 14.41 2.44 -17.10
C VAL A 11 13.99 2.93 -18.50
N ARG A 12 12.80 3.56 -18.62
CA ARG A 12 12.34 4.19 -19.88
C ARG A 12 13.22 5.36 -20.30
N ARG A 13 13.58 6.27 -19.37
CA ARG A 13 14.48 7.41 -19.63
C ARG A 13 15.86 6.95 -20.11
N ALA A 14 16.37 5.86 -19.56
CA ALA A 14 17.64 5.27 -19.96
C ALA A 14 17.58 4.48 -21.30
N GLY A 15 16.42 4.38 -21.95
CA GLY A 15 16.27 3.64 -23.21
C GLY A 15 16.43 2.12 -23.08
N ARG A 16 16.29 1.57 -21.86
CA ARG A 16 16.56 0.14 -21.60
C ARG A 16 15.30 -0.73 -21.51
N CYS A 17 14.11 -0.12 -21.62
CA CYS A 17 12.87 -0.87 -21.57
C CYS A 17 12.58 -1.49 -22.94
N PRO A 18 12.48 -2.83 -23.07
CA PRO A 18 12.24 -3.49 -24.35
C PRO A 18 10.82 -3.25 -24.89
N TYR A 19 9.95 -2.65 -24.09
CA TYR A 19 8.55 -2.40 -24.42
C TYR A 19 8.24 -0.91 -24.66
N TRP A 20 9.26 -0.05 -24.66
CA TRP A 20 9.14 1.41 -24.80
C TRP A 20 9.98 1.91 -25.99
N PRO A 21 9.48 2.81 -26.85
CA PRO A 21 8.18 3.50 -26.76
C PRO A 21 6.99 2.59 -27.05
N GLY A 22 7.19 1.48 -27.77
CA GLY A 22 6.13 0.53 -28.15
C GLY A 22 4.96 1.19 -28.90
N LEU A 23 4.02 0.38 -29.37
CA LEU A 23 2.73 0.87 -29.88
C LEU A 23 1.61 0.20 -29.08
N PRO A 24 1.22 0.77 -27.92
CA PRO A 24 0.21 0.16 -27.07
C PRO A 24 -1.11 0.05 -27.82
N ARG A 25 -1.74 -1.13 -27.73
CA ARG A 25 -3.03 -1.40 -28.37
C ARG A 25 -4.11 -1.55 -27.30
N ALA A 26 -5.29 -1.01 -27.57
CA ALA A 26 -6.46 -1.31 -26.76
C ALA A 26 -6.74 -2.81 -26.83
N LEU A 27 -6.92 -3.41 -25.66
CA LEU A 27 -7.19 -4.82 -25.47
C LEU A 27 -8.71 -5.02 -25.33
N LYS A 28 -9.22 -6.17 -25.77
CA LYS A 28 -10.65 -6.49 -25.70
C LYS A 28 -10.95 -7.23 -24.38
N PRO A 29 -11.62 -6.60 -23.39
CA PRO A 29 -11.98 -7.25 -22.12
C PRO A 29 -13.12 -8.29 -22.31
N PRO A 30 -13.35 -9.18 -21.32
CA PRO A 30 -12.61 -9.32 -20.06
C PRO A 30 -11.26 -10.02 -20.25
N LEU A 31 -10.22 -9.55 -19.56
CA LEU A 31 -8.89 -10.15 -19.58
C LEU A 31 -8.31 -10.22 -18.17
N THR A 32 -7.67 -11.35 -17.87
CA THR A 32 -6.86 -11.54 -16.67
C THR A 32 -5.52 -10.82 -16.80
N ALA A 33 -4.86 -10.56 -15.66
CA ALA A 33 -3.51 -10.00 -15.66
C ALA A 33 -2.49 -10.88 -16.41
N ARG A 34 -2.73 -12.20 -16.49
CA ARG A 34 -1.87 -13.12 -17.26
C ARG A 34 -2.01 -12.87 -18.76
N GLU A 35 -3.23 -12.85 -19.27
CA GLU A 35 -3.53 -12.62 -20.68
C GLU A 35 -3.02 -11.25 -21.15
N VAL A 36 -3.17 -10.22 -20.31
CA VAL A 36 -2.64 -8.88 -20.61
C VAL A 36 -1.11 -8.89 -20.79
N ARG A 37 -0.38 -9.63 -19.93
CA ARG A 37 1.08 -9.77 -20.05
C ARG A 37 1.48 -10.55 -21.30
N GLU A 38 0.75 -11.61 -21.63
CA GLU A 38 0.99 -12.41 -22.84
C GLU A 38 0.76 -11.59 -24.10
N LEU A 39 -0.32 -10.81 -24.16
CA LEU A 39 -0.64 -9.92 -25.28
C LEU A 39 0.40 -8.79 -25.41
N GLY A 40 0.78 -8.13 -24.31
CA GLY A 40 1.82 -7.11 -24.35
C GLY A 40 3.17 -7.65 -24.86
N ARG A 41 3.55 -8.87 -24.48
CA ARG A 41 4.74 -9.54 -25.03
C ARG A 41 4.61 -9.79 -26.53
N ARG A 42 3.46 -10.29 -27.01
CA ARG A 42 3.22 -10.54 -28.44
C ARG A 42 3.22 -9.25 -29.28
N PHE A 43 2.80 -8.14 -28.70
CA PHE A 43 2.77 -6.83 -29.37
C PHE A 43 4.05 -6.04 -29.21
N GLU A 44 5.05 -6.56 -28.49
CA GLU A 44 6.26 -5.83 -28.10
C GLU A 44 5.94 -4.46 -27.46
N ALA A 45 4.86 -4.42 -26.69
CA ALA A 45 4.31 -3.21 -26.08
C ALA A 45 4.10 -3.40 -24.58
N CYS A 46 4.22 -2.32 -23.83
CA CYS A 46 4.12 -2.40 -22.37
C CYS A 46 2.71 -2.83 -21.97
N PRO A 47 2.54 -3.96 -21.23
CA PRO A 47 1.20 -4.43 -20.83
C PRO A 47 0.42 -3.37 -20.04
N HIS A 48 1.12 -2.57 -19.23
CA HIS A 48 0.54 -1.45 -18.50
C HIS A 48 -0.02 -0.39 -19.45
N ASP A 49 0.75 0.02 -20.46
CA ASP A 49 0.32 1.06 -21.42
C ASP A 49 -0.83 0.55 -22.30
N CYS A 50 -0.86 -0.74 -22.65
CA CYS A 50 -2.01 -1.37 -23.31
C CYS A 50 -3.30 -1.31 -22.46
N LEU A 51 -3.21 -1.54 -21.14
CA LEU A 51 -4.35 -1.36 -20.24
C LEU A 51 -4.82 0.09 -20.19
N ILE A 52 -3.89 1.05 -20.13
CA ILE A 52 -4.23 2.48 -20.17
C ILE A 52 -4.94 2.85 -21.47
N ALA A 53 -4.47 2.35 -22.62
CA ALA A 53 -5.13 2.54 -23.91
C ALA A 53 -6.56 1.95 -23.91
N SER A 54 -6.76 0.84 -23.21
CA SER A 54 -8.07 0.16 -23.09
C SER A 54 -9.07 0.89 -22.18
N LEU A 55 -8.58 1.69 -21.22
CA LEU A 55 -9.46 2.40 -20.27
C LEU A 55 -10.44 3.33 -20.98
N HIS A 56 -10.02 4.04 -22.03
CA HIS A 56 -10.84 5.05 -22.70
C HIS A 56 -12.19 4.56 -23.24
N SER A 57 -12.27 3.30 -23.66
CA SER A 57 -13.49 2.70 -24.21
C SER A 57 -14.24 1.80 -23.21
N THR A 58 -13.76 1.73 -21.97
CA THR A 58 -14.25 0.78 -20.98
C THR A 58 -15.32 1.41 -20.09
N ARG A 59 -16.39 0.66 -19.78
CA ARG A 59 -17.44 1.06 -18.84
C ARG A 59 -17.18 0.62 -17.39
N ILE A 60 -16.36 -0.41 -17.19
CA ILE A 60 -16.09 -1.01 -15.89
C ILE A 60 -14.59 -1.28 -15.77
N ALA A 61 -13.94 -0.71 -14.75
CA ALA A 61 -12.55 -0.97 -14.44
C ALA A 61 -12.45 -1.79 -13.15
N ILE A 62 -11.64 -2.85 -13.16
CA ILE A 62 -11.38 -3.69 -11.99
C ILE A 62 -9.96 -3.40 -11.52
N ALA A 63 -9.82 -3.14 -10.22
CA ALA A 63 -8.56 -2.76 -9.59
C ALA A 63 -8.48 -3.40 -8.19
N THR A 64 -7.26 -3.59 -7.69
CA THR A 64 -7.05 -4.06 -6.32
C THR A 64 -7.24 -2.93 -5.32
N HIS A 65 -7.54 -3.25 -4.05
CA HIS A 65 -7.67 -2.24 -2.99
C HIS A 65 -6.43 -1.35 -2.85
N MET A 66 -5.23 -1.87 -3.11
CA MET A 66 -3.98 -1.09 -3.08
C MET A 66 -3.97 0.05 -4.11
N GLN A 67 -4.76 -0.04 -5.18
CA GLN A 67 -4.86 1.00 -6.20
C GLN A 67 -5.79 2.14 -5.79
N LEU A 68 -6.60 1.98 -4.73
CA LEU A 68 -7.47 3.03 -4.20
C LEU A 68 -6.67 4.28 -3.78
N TYR A 69 -5.47 4.09 -3.22
CA TYR A 69 -4.55 5.19 -2.90
C TYR A 69 -4.10 6.02 -4.12
N SER A 70 -4.23 5.45 -5.32
CA SER A 70 -3.89 6.08 -6.60
C SER A 70 -5.11 6.31 -7.50
N ILE A 71 -6.31 6.25 -6.93
CA ILE A 71 -7.55 6.26 -7.71
C ILE A 71 -7.74 7.53 -8.52
N GLY A 72 -7.30 8.69 -8.01
CA GLY A 72 -7.35 9.95 -8.75
C GLY A 72 -6.57 9.90 -10.07
N TRP A 73 -5.39 9.26 -10.07
CA TRP A 73 -4.61 9.04 -11.28
C TRP A 73 -5.33 8.08 -12.25
N LEU A 74 -5.92 6.99 -11.72
CA LEU A 74 -6.65 6.02 -12.54
C LEU A 74 -7.89 6.66 -13.19
N LEU A 75 -8.68 7.41 -12.42
CA LEU A 75 -9.86 8.14 -12.91
C LEU A 75 -9.46 9.16 -13.98
N SER A 76 -8.35 9.89 -13.79
CA SER A 76 -7.80 10.81 -14.78
C SER A 76 -7.47 10.10 -16.10
N LYS A 77 -6.81 8.94 -16.05
CA LYS A 77 -6.51 8.13 -17.25
C LYS A 77 -7.76 7.57 -17.90
N TRP A 78 -8.74 7.15 -17.09
CA TRP A 78 -10.03 6.68 -17.57
C TRP A 78 -10.92 7.81 -18.11
N ARG A 79 -10.58 9.08 -17.85
CA ARG A 79 -11.45 10.25 -18.10
C ARG A 79 -12.80 10.15 -17.39
N ALA A 80 -12.83 9.44 -16.28
CA ALA A 80 -13.98 9.31 -15.41
C ALA A 80 -13.94 10.39 -14.32
N ARG A 81 -15.11 10.78 -13.81
CA ARG A 81 -15.25 11.69 -12.67
C ARG A 81 -15.85 10.91 -11.51
N ARG A 82 -15.31 11.10 -10.31
CA ARG A 82 -15.70 10.33 -9.12
C ARG A 82 -17.21 10.43 -8.88
N GLU A 83 -17.76 11.64 -9.04
CA GLU A 83 -19.17 11.98 -8.80
C GLU A 83 -20.12 11.35 -9.83
N LYS A 84 -19.57 10.76 -10.91
CA LYS A 84 -20.30 10.05 -11.96
C LYS A 84 -19.93 8.56 -12.04
N THR A 85 -19.16 8.07 -11.08
CA THR A 85 -18.69 6.67 -11.04
C THR A 85 -19.23 5.99 -9.78
N ILE A 86 -19.68 4.74 -9.95
CA ILE A 86 -20.04 3.87 -8.83
C ILE A 86 -18.77 3.13 -8.39
N LEU A 87 -18.45 3.21 -7.10
CA LEU A 87 -17.41 2.38 -6.49
C LEU A 87 -18.06 1.09 -5.96
N VAL A 88 -17.49 -0.05 -6.33
CA VAL A 88 -17.83 -1.35 -5.74
C VAL A 88 -16.59 -1.87 -5.02
N LEU A 89 -16.71 -2.08 -3.72
CA LEU A 89 -15.69 -2.68 -2.87
C LEU A 89 -16.07 -4.13 -2.58
N ASP A 90 -15.40 -5.05 -3.26
CA ASP A 90 -15.51 -6.48 -3.00
C ASP A 90 -14.66 -6.87 -1.79
N GLU A 91 -15.13 -7.80 -0.97
CA GLU A 91 -14.48 -8.13 0.31
C GLU A 91 -14.13 -6.89 1.16
N GLY A 92 -15.09 -5.96 1.24
CA GLY A 92 -14.91 -4.61 1.79
C GLY A 92 -14.48 -4.58 3.26
N GLN A 93 -14.63 -5.68 4.01
CA GLN A 93 -14.05 -5.80 5.35
C GLN A 93 -12.54 -5.58 5.35
N HIS A 94 -11.83 -5.84 4.25
CA HIS A 94 -10.39 -5.59 4.18
C HIS A 94 -10.07 -4.10 4.18
N VAL A 95 -10.89 -3.27 3.54
CA VAL A 95 -10.73 -1.80 3.55
C VAL A 95 -10.89 -1.28 4.97
N VAL A 96 -11.90 -1.76 5.68
CA VAL A 96 -12.17 -1.36 7.07
C VAL A 96 -11.10 -1.86 8.03
N LYS A 97 -10.68 -3.13 7.92
CA LYS A 97 -9.54 -3.66 8.70
C LYS A 97 -8.26 -2.87 8.46
N THR A 98 -7.95 -2.52 7.21
CA THR A 98 -6.77 -1.71 6.90
C THR A 98 -6.86 -0.31 7.52
N ALA A 99 -8.03 0.33 7.50
CA ALA A 99 -8.21 1.62 8.17
C ALA A 99 -8.05 1.50 9.69
N LEU A 100 -8.64 0.46 10.31
CA LEU A 100 -8.58 0.19 11.75
C LEU A 100 -7.19 -0.21 12.25
N ASN A 101 -6.26 -0.58 11.35
CA ASN A 101 -4.86 -0.75 11.72
C ASN A 101 -4.18 0.60 12.05
N MET A 102 -4.82 1.74 11.76
CA MET A 102 -4.35 3.10 12.10
C MET A 102 -2.94 3.43 11.61
N THR A 103 -2.47 2.72 10.57
CA THR A 103 -1.12 2.86 10.02
C THR A 103 -1.21 3.12 8.53
N ARG A 104 -0.71 4.29 8.11
CA ARG A 104 -0.72 4.73 6.70
C ARG A 104 0.37 4.04 5.89
N ASP A 105 1.55 3.92 6.48
CA ASP A 105 2.70 3.25 5.90
C ASP A 105 3.60 2.75 7.03
N SER A 106 4.45 1.78 6.73
CA SER A 106 5.44 1.28 7.68
C SER A 106 6.77 0.95 6.99
N ILE A 107 7.86 1.17 7.73
CA ILE A 107 9.20 0.83 7.27
C ILE A 107 9.97 0.12 8.39
N SER A 108 10.54 -1.04 8.08
CA SER A 108 11.40 -1.75 9.04
C SER A 108 12.72 -1.00 9.23
N LEU A 109 13.28 -1.01 10.44
CA LEU A 109 14.60 -0.42 10.69
C LEU A 109 15.69 -1.06 9.81
N ARG A 110 15.58 -2.36 9.51
CA ARG A 110 16.44 -3.02 8.51
C ARG A 110 16.38 -2.39 7.12
N SER A 111 15.23 -1.85 6.72
CA SER A 111 15.09 -1.15 5.43
C SER A 111 15.69 0.26 5.50
N VAL A 112 15.60 0.92 6.66
CA VAL A 112 16.25 2.21 6.93
C VAL A 112 17.77 2.05 6.94
N GLU A 113 18.29 1.01 7.59
CA GLU A 113 19.72 0.66 7.59
C GLU A 113 20.24 0.36 6.17
N LYS A 114 19.45 -0.34 5.35
CA LYS A 114 19.78 -0.54 3.93
C LYS A 114 19.82 0.78 3.16
N ALA A 115 18.96 1.75 3.50
CA ALA A 115 19.01 3.09 2.91
C ALA A 115 20.29 3.83 3.31
N ALA A 116 20.72 3.73 4.57
CA ALA A 116 22.00 4.30 5.03
C ALA A 116 23.20 3.75 4.25
N LYS A 117 23.28 2.41 4.15
CA LYS A 117 24.35 1.72 3.40
C LYS A 117 24.31 2.05 1.90
N GLU A 118 23.11 2.15 1.33
CA GLU A 118 22.91 2.55 -0.07
C GLU A 118 23.40 3.97 -0.31
N ALA A 119 23.00 4.93 0.51
CA ALA A 119 23.42 6.32 0.41
C ALA A 119 24.96 6.44 0.48
N ALA A 120 25.58 5.82 1.48
CA ALA A 120 27.03 5.84 1.65
C ALA A 120 27.77 5.21 0.46
N LYS A 121 27.28 4.08 -0.07
CA LYS A 121 27.87 3.40 -1.24
C LYS A 121 27.93 4.30 -2.48
N TYR A 122 26.89 5.10 -2.70
CA TYR A 122 26.72 5.91 -3.91
C TYR A 122 27.16 7.37 -3.73
N GLY A 123 28.00 7.66 -2.73
CA GLY A 123 28.66 8.97 -2.56
C GLY A 123 27.99 9.91 -1.56
N PHE A 124 26.81 9.56 -1.03
CA PHE A 124 26.08 10.36 -0.03
C PHE A 124 26.46 9.95 1.40
N ARG A 125 27.74 10.09 1.75
CA ARG A 125 28.29 9.59 3.02
C ARG A 125 27.66 10.25 4.25
N GLU A 126 27.57 11.57 4.26
CA GLU A 126 26.98 12.33 5.37
C GLU A 126 25.51 11.97 5.61
N LEU A 127 24.73 11.88 4.52
CA LEU A 127 23.33 11.42 4.58
C LEU A 127 23.25 9.99 5.13
N GLY A 128 24.10 9.09 4.63
CA GLY A 128 24.18 7.71 5.12
C GLY A 128 24.48 7.64 6.62
N GLU A 129 25.43 8.44 7.11
CA GLU A 129 25.78 8.53 8.54
C GLU A 129 24.63 9.08 9.38
N ARG A 130 23.90 10.10 8.91
CA ARG A 130 22.72 10.63 9.60
C ARG A 130 21.59 9.60 9.69
N ILE A 131 21.32 8.87 8.61
CA ILE A 131 20.32 7.79 8.61
C ILE A 131 20.75 6.67 9.57
N GLN A 132 22.03 6.29 9.56
CA GLN A 132 22.56 5.26 10.45
C GLN A 132 22.42 5.66 11.93
N LYS A 133 22.75 6.90 12.29
CA LYS A 133 22.55 7.43 13.65
C LYS A 133 21.08 7.41 14.08
N ALA A 134 20.16 7.69 13.16
CA ALA A 134 18.74 7.59 13.44
C ALA A 134 18.32 6.13 13.74
N VAL A 135 18.84 5.15 12.99
CA VAL A 135 18.60 3.72 13.26
C VAL A 135 19.06 3.34 14.66
N GLU A 136 20.30 3.68 15.03
CA GLU A 136 20.86 3.40 16.36
C GLU A 136 19.99 4.02 17.46
N SER A 137 19.60 5.28 17.29
CA SER A 137 18.73 5.99 18.22
C SER A 137 17.37 5.31 18.39
N TYR A 138 16.77 4.79 17.31
CA TYR A 138 15.51 4.05 17.39
C TYR A 138 15.67 2.67 18.03
N GLU A 139 16.78 1.97 17.79
CA GLU A 139 17.02 0.66 18.39
C GLU A 139 17.13 0.74 19.93
N ASP A 140 17.73 1.82 20.43
CA ASP A 140 17.91 2.09 21.85
C ASP A 140 16.61 2.48 22.59
N MET A 141 15.58 2.95 21.88
CA MET A 141 14.31 3.40 22.49
C MET A 141 13.42 2.26 23.01
N LEU A 142 13.53 1.06 22.45
CA LEU A 142 12.74 -0.10 22.88
C LEU A 142 13.67 -1.27 23.18
N SER A 143 13.74 -1.71 24.43
CA SER A 143 14.54 -2.87 24.85
C SER A 143 13.77 -4.20 24.77
N SER A 144 12.44 -4.17 24.80
CA SER A 144 11.55 -5.32 24.72
C SER A 144 10.38 -5.05 23.77
N ASP A 145 9.58 -6.08 23.47
CA ASP A 145 8.37 -5.96 22.66
C ASP A 145 7.45 -4.87 23.23
N GLY A 146 6.88 -4.07 22.33
CA GLY A 146 6.06 -2.92 22.68
C GLY A 146 6.05 -1.85 21.60
N GLU A 147 5.36 -0.75 21.89
CA GLU A 147 5.22 0.40 21.02
C GLU A 147 5.47 1.69 21.79
N THR A 148 6.07 2.69 21.13
CA THR A 148 6.26 4.03 21.68
C THR A 148 6.23 5.08 20.59
N VAL A 149 5.81 6.30 20.92
CA VAL A 149 5.89 7.43 19.99
C VAL A 149 7.33 7.94 20.00
N ALA A 150 7.98 7.92 18.85
CA ALA A 150 9.37 8.37 18.70
C ALA A 150 9.43 9.76 18.05
N GLU A 151 10.49 10.52 18.33
CA GLU A 151 10.77 11.72 17.54
C GLU A 151 11.17 11.34 16.11
N ASP A 152 10.87 12.21 15.16
CA ASP A 152 11.25 12.00 13.77
C ASP A 152 12.72 12.39 13.55
N LEU A 153 13.61 11.39 13.67
CA LEU A 153 15.05 11.54 13.48
C LEU A 153 15.49 11.35 12.02
N LEU A 154 14.56 11.07 11.10
CA LEU A 154 14.90 10.80 9.70
C LEU A 154 15.24 12.09 8.96
N PRO A 155 16.11 12.05 7.93
CA PRO A 155 16.40 13.22 7.10
C PRO A 155 15.16 13.81 6.42
N ASP A 156 15.32 15.00 5.85
CA ASP A 156 14.25 15.71 5.14
C ASP A 156 13.86 14.99 3.84
N VAL A 157 12.59 15.14 3.44
CA VAL A 157 12.06 14.53 2.22
C VAL A 157 12.84 14.95 0.98
N ASP A 158 13.16 16.24 0.83
CA ASP A 158 13.79 16.77 -0.37
C ASP A 158 15.21 16.24 -0.54
N GLU A 159 15.94 16.14 0.57
CA GLU A 159 17.29 15.54 0.63
C GLU A 159 17.26 14.06 0.22
N LEU A 160 16.31 13.29 0.75
CA LEU A 160 16.14 11.87 0.43
C LEU A 160 15.72 11.66 -1.04
N LEU A 161 14.86 12.53 -1.58
CA LEU A 161 14.44 12.45 -2.97
C LEU A 161 15.60 12.71 -3.92
N LEU A 162 16.37 13.79 -3.69
CA LEU A 162 17.52 14.15 -4.52
C LEU A 162 18.56 13.02 -4.53
N ALA A 163 18.99 12.56 -3.35
CA ALA A 163 19.97 11.48 -3.25
C ALA A 163 19.44 10.18 -3.88
N GLY A 164 18.18 9.85 -3.63
CA GLY A 164 17.54 8.65 -4.16
C GLY A 164 17.44 8.63 -5.69
N GLU A 165 17.18 9.76 -6.33
CA GLU A 165 17.15 9.89 -7.79
C GLU A 165 18.55 9.74 -8.41
N GLU A 166 19.56 10.37 -7.83
CA GLU A 166 20.95 10.20 -8.29
C GLU A 166 21.45 8.76 -8.14
N ILE A 167 21.07 8.08 -7.06
CA ILE A 167 21.35 6.65 -6.85
C ILE A 167 20.70 5.79 -7.92
N GLN A 168 19.46 6.09 -8.32
CA GLN A 168 18.80 5.37 -9.42
C GLN A 168 19.57 5.52 -10.73
N ASP A 169 20.02 6.72 -11.05
CA ASP A 169 20.78 7.00 -12.27
C ASP A 169 22.17 6.35 -12.25
N ALA A 170 22.83 6.30 -11.10
CA ALA A 170 24.08 5.55 -10.91
C ALA A 170 23.88 4.05 -11.14
N LYS A 171 22.86 3.44 -10.51
CA LYS A 171 22.52 2.03 -10.71
C LYS A 171 22.22 1.69 -12.17
N LEU A 172 21.52 2.58 -12.86
CA LEU A 172 21.25 2.41 -14.29
C LEU A 172 22.55 2.39 -15.10
N ARG A 173 23.46 3.34 -14.86
CA ARG A 173 24.78 3.37 -15.53
C ARG A 173 25.57 2.08 -15.28
N GLU A 174 25.48 1.52 -14.08
CA GLU A 174 26.14 0.26 -13.69
C GLU A 174 25.46 -1.01 -14.24
N GLY A 175 24.27 -0.92 -14.84
CA GLY A 175 23.56 -2.11 -15.32
C GLY A 175 22.61 -2.75 -14.31
N TYR A 176 22.44 -2.17 -13.13
CA TYR A 176 21.56 -2.69 -12.08
C TYR A 176 20.12 -2.20 -12.21
N VAL A 177 19.20 -2.93 -11.56
CA VAL A 177 17.81 -2.48 -11.39
C VAL A 177 17.79 -1.24 -10.49
N PRO A 178 17.19 -0.11 -10.93
CA PRO A 178 17.20 1.14 -10.16
C PRO A 178 16.13 1.15 -9.06
N ALA A 179 16.09 0.11 -8.24
CA ALA A 179 15.38 0.16 -6.96
C ALA A 179 16.23 0.97 -5.97
N SER A 180 15.62 1.86 -5.18
CA SER A 180 16.33 2.63 -4.15
C SER A 180 15.64 2.47 -2.79
N HIS A 181 16.43 2.11 -1.78
CA HIS A 181 16.05 2.11 -0.37
C HIS A 181 15.92 3.54 0.17
N VAL A 182 16.75 4.48 -0.29
CA VAL A 182 16.64 5.90 0.06
C VAL A 182 15.30 6.49 -0.42
N LEU A 183 14.87 6.22 -1.66
CA LEU A 183 13.54 6.63 -2.12
C LEU A 183 12.41 5.92 -1.36
N SER A 184 12.64 4.69 -0.91
CA SER A 184 11.66 3.98 -0.06
C SER A 184 11.50 4.65 1.30
N LEU A 185 12.57 5.20 1.85
CA LEU A 185 12.56 6.01 3.07
C LEU A 185 11.89 7.36 2.85
N ALA A 186 12.13 8.01 1.70
CA ALA A 186 11.43 9.24 1.31
C ALA A 186 9.91 9.04 1.23
N ASP A 187 9.45 7.93 0.62
CA ASP A 187 8.03 7.57 0.55
C ASP A 187 7.40 7.48 1.96
N PHE A 188 8.10 6.83 2.91
CA PHE A 188 7.65 6.71 4.30
C PHE A 188 7.56 8.09 4.97
N LYS A 189 8.60 8.93 4.81
CA LYS A 189 8.64 10.29 5.34
C LYS A 189 7.50 11.16 4.80
N ILE A 190 7.14 11.00 3.52
CA ILE A 190 5.97 11.66 2.92
C ILE A 190 4.67 11.13 3.55
N ALA A 191 4.56 9.83 3.79
CA ALA A 191 3.38 9.23 4.43
C ALA A 191 3.20 9.71 5.87
N LEU A 192 4.30 9.93 6.58
CA LEU A 192 4.35 10.46 7.94
C LEU A 192 3.74 11.86 8.06
N ARG A 193 3.77 12.68 7.00
CA ARG A 193 3.19 14.05 6.95
C ARG A 193 3.60 14.95 8.14
N GLY A 194 4.83 14.80 8.61
CA GLY A 194 5.36 15.56 9.75
C GLY A 194 4.82 15.14 11.13
N ALA A 195 4.03 14.06 11.21
CA ALA A 195 3.67 13.45 12.48
C ALA A 195 4.86 12.74 13.12
N LYS A 196 4.76 12.42 14.41
CA LYS A 196 5.72 11.54 15.08
C LYS A 196 5.48 10.08 14.69
N PRO A 197 6.50 9.31 14.29
CA PRO A 197 6.32 7.89 13.99
C PRO A 197 6.06 7.09 15.27
N ILE A 198 5.30 6.01 15.14
CA ILE A 198 5.19 4.99 16.20
C ILE A 198 6.28 3.96 15.93
N LEU A 199 7.19 3.81 16.89
CA LEU A 199 8.19 2.76 16.88
C LEU A 199 7.58 1.50 17.49
N VAL A 200 7.61 0.40 16.76
CA VAL A 200 7.03 -0.89 17.17
C VAL A 200 8.10 -1.97 17.14
N ARG A 201 8.25 -2.71 18.25
CA ARG A 201 9.10 -3.90 18.37
C ARG A 201 8.22 -5.14 18.61
N GLU A 202 8.35 -6.12 17.72
CA GLU A 202 7.73 -7.44 17.81
C GLU A 202 8.80 -8.51 17.58
N GLY A 203 9.25 -9.16 18.65
CA GLY A 203 10.38 -10.07 18.66
C GLY A 203 11.67 -9.42 18.13
N ARG A 204 12.15 -9.90 16.97
CA ARG A 204 13.36 -9.37 16.29
C ARG A 204 13.05 -8.32 15.23
N SER A 205 11.79 -7.95 15.08
CA SER A 205 11.34 -6.98 14.07
C SER A 205 11.10 -5.64 14.75
N ILE A 206 11.81 -4.61 14.29
CA ILE A 206 11.57 -3.22 14.68
C ILE A 206 11.16 -2.44 13.44
N ARG A 207 10.09 -1.67 13.55
CA ARG A 207 9.55 -0.86 12.45
C ARG A 207 9.06 0.49 12.95
N LEU A 208 9.10 1.47 12.05
CA LEU A 208 8.44 2.75 12.21
C LEU A 208 7.10 2.68 11.47
N GLU A 209 6.05 3.14 12.12
CA GLU A 209 4.70 3.25 11.58
C GLU A 209 4.30 4.72 11.48
N ALA A 210 3.79 5.11 10.32
CA ALA A 210 3.22 6.42 10.10
C ALA A 210 1.75 6.38 10.56
N PRO A 211 1.37 7.07 11.65
CA PRO A 211 0.03 6.99 12.18
C PRO A 211 -1.00 7.56 11.18
N ALA A 212 -2.20 6.99 11.22
CA ALA A 212 -3.33 7.38 10.40
C ALA A 212 -4.60 7.46 11.24
N ASP A 213 -5.45 8.44 10.94
CA ASP A 213 -6.81 8.44 11.43
C ASP A 213 -7.65 7.44 10.59
N PRO A 214 -8.28 6.43 11.22
CA PRO A 214 -9.13 5.46 10.52
C PRO A 214 -10.32 6.14 9.81
N VAL A 215 -10.88 7.21 10.40
CA VAL A 215 -11.99 7.97 9.85
C VAL A 215 -11.54 8.76 8.62
N GLU A 216 -10.40 9.45 8.68
CA GLU A 216 -9.81 10.14 7.51
C GLU A 216 -9.57 9.14 6.37
N THR A 217 -9.02 7.97 6.70
CA THR A 217 -8.70 6.90 5.73
C THR A 217 -9.95 6.35 5.04
N LEU A 218 -11.01 6.09 5.81
CA LEU A 218 -12.28 5.63 5.26
C LEU A 218 -12.97 6.73 4.43
N ARG A 219 -13.03 7.97 4.93
CA ARG A 219 -13.58 9.09 4.16
C ARG A 219 -12.88 9.29 2.83
N ALA A 220 -11.54 9.24 2.79
CA ALA A 220 -10.78 9.35 1.55
C ALA A 220 -11.14 8.26 0.51
N THR A 221 -11.57 7.08 0.99
CA THR A 221 -12.02 5.96 0.16
C THR A 221 -13.46 6.12 -0.31
N TYR A 222 -14.38 6.47 0.59
CA TYR A 222 -15.82 6.48 0.36
C TYR A 222 -16.38 7.82 -0.19
N ASP A 223 -15.65 8.92 -0.06
CA ASP A 223 -16.15 10.24 -0.44
C ASP A 223 -16.00 10.57 -1.93
N GLY A 224 -17.00 11.30 -2.45
CA GLY A 224 -17.00 11.89 -3.79
C GLY A 224 -17.47 10.94 -4.90
N TRP A 225 -17.85 9.70 -4.58
CA TRP A 225 -18.44 8.78 -5.56
C TRP A 225 -19.91 9.10 -5.84
N TYR A 226 -20.41 8.71 -7.02
CA TYR A 226 -21.86 8.74 -7.27
C TYR A 226 -22.61 7.86 -6.28
N ALA A 227 -22.09 6.66 -6.07
CA ALA A 227 -22.51 5.73 -5.03
C ALA A 227 -21.32 4.82 -4.67
N ALA A 228 -21.28 4.36 -3.43
CA ALA A 228 -20.32 3.36 -2.97
C ALA A 228 -21.09 2.13 -2.47
N ILE A 229 -20.79 0.97 -3.04
CA ILE A 229 -21.37 -0.33 -2.68
C ILE A 229 -20.26 -1.14 -2.03
N THR A 230 -20.47 -1.55 -0.77
CA THR A 230 -19.54 -2.42 -0.05
C THR A 230 -20.15 -3.80 0.06
N VAL A 231 -19.47 -4.80 -0.49
CA VAL A 231 -19.86 -6.21 -0.40
C VAL A 231 -18.96 -6.88 0.62
N SER A 232 -19.54 -7.54 1.62
CA SER A 232 -18.81 -8.23 2.66
C SER A 232 -19.70 -9.24 3.38
N ALA A 233 -19.12 -10.37 3.76
CA ALA A 233 -19.79 -11.36 4.60
C ALA A 233 -19.67 -11.08 6.12
N THR A 234 -18.76 -10.19 6.54
CA THR A 234 -18.32 -10.11 7.94
C THR A 234 -18.32 -8.71 8.53
N ILE A 235 -18.68 -7.69 7.75
CA ILE A 235 -18.77 -6.31 8.26
C ILE A 235 -20.17 -5.99 8.76
N SER A 236 -20.26 -5.28 9.90
CA SER A 236 -21.52 -4.69 10.36
C SER A 236 -21.76 -3.35 9.65
N GLY A 237 -22.99 -3.12 9.19
CA GLY A 237 -23.41 -1.81 8.69
C GLY A 237 -23.24 -0.72 9.74
N GLU A 238 -23.61 -0.99 11.00
CA GLU A 238 -23.49 -0.06 12.13
C GLU A 238 -22.04 0.39 12.36
N LEU A 239 -21.08 -0.54 12.25
CA LEU A 239 -19.65 -0.21 12.36
C LEU A 239 -19.25 0.76 11.25
N LEU A 240 -19.66 0.49 10.01
CA LEU A 240 -19.33 1.33 8.87
C LEU A 240 -19.96 2.73 9.01
N GLU A 241 -21.21 2.81 9.45
CA GLU A 241 -21.92 4.07 9.73
C GLU A 241 -21.25 4.89 10.81
N SER A 242 -20.84 4.25 11.92
CA SER A 242 -20.14 4.91 13.02
C SER A 242 -18.80 5.52 12.60
N LEU A 243 -18.09 4.87 11.66
CA LEU A 243 -16.78 5.32 11.19
C LEU A 243 -16.88 6.38 10.09
N ILE A 244 -17.83 6.23 9.15
CA ILE A 244 -17.98 7.16 8.03
C ILE A 244 -18.79 8.40 8.46
N GLY A 245 -19.71 8.25 9.42
CA GLY A 245 -20.64 9.27 9.87
C GLY A 245 -21.78 9.52 8.87
N ARG A 246 -22.21 8.48 8.15
CA ARG A 246 -23.33 8.52 7.19
C ARG A 246 -24.15 7.26 7.31
N GLU A 247 -25.46 7.39 7.14
CA GLU A 247 -26.37 6.24 7.04
C GLU A 247 -26.03 5.39 5.81
N THR A 248 -26.16 4.08 5.96
CA THR A 248 -25.93 3.10 4.91
C THR A 248 -27.19 2.26 4.69
N VAL A 249 -27.49 1.96 3.44
CA VAL A 249 -28.57 0.99 3.14
C VAL A 249 -27.99 -0.41 3.29
N LEU A 250 -28.37 -1.09 4.37
CA LEU A 250 -27.93 -2.47 4.61
C LEU A 250 -28.81 -3.46 3.84
N LEU A 251 -28.22 -4.13 2.87
CA LEU A 251 -28.82 -5.27 2.18
C LEU A 251 -28.16 -6.55 2.69
N ARG A 252 -28.90 -7.38 3.43
CA ARG A 252 -28.43 -8.69 3.85
C ARG A 252 -28.89 -9.73 2.85
N ALA A 253 -27.95 -10.31 2.11
CA ALA A 253 -28.20 -11.60 1.48
C ALA A 253 -28.38 -12.61 2.63
N GLY A 254 -29.55 -13.24 2.72
CA GLY A 254 -29.83 -14.25 3.73
C GLY A 254 -28.84 -15.43 3.64
N TRP A 255 -28.88 -16.32 4.63
CA TRP A 255 -28.11 -17.56 4.59
C TRP A 255 -28.61 -18.41 3.40
N PRO A 256 -27.75 -18.72 2.41
CA PRO A 256 -28.20 -19.36 1.17
C PRO A 256 -28.30 -20.88 1.29
N PHE A 257 -27.97 -21.46 2.45
CA PHE A 257 -27.97 -22.90 2.69
C PHE A 257 -29.06 -23.27 3.70
N GLU A 258 -29.46 -24.54 3.74
CA GLU A 258 -30.31 -25.04 4.82
C GLU A 258 -29.57 -24.98 6.16
N GLU A 259 -30.27 -24.65 7.25
CA GLU A 259 -29.67 -24.52 8.59
C GLU A 259 -29.05 -25.84 9.07
N ASP A 260 -29.66 -26.98 8.71
CA ASP A 260 -29.20 -28.32 9.08
C ASP A 260 -27.82 -28.69 8.51
N ASN A 261 -27.34 -27.95 7.50
CA ASN A 261 -26.04 -28.19 6.88
C ASN A 261 -24.86 -27.64 7.71
N LEU A 262 -25.11 -26.88 8.78
CA LEU A 262 -24.08 -26.34 9.67
C LEU A 262 -24.33 -26.77 11.12
N ARG A 263 -23.47 -27.64 11.67
CA ARG A 263 -23.41 -27.90 13.11
C ARG A 263 -22.22 -27.19 13.74
N ALA A 264 -22.49 -26.17 14.56
CA ALA A 264 -21.50 -25.48 15.36
C ALA A 264 -21.55 -25.97 16.81
N TYR A 265 -20.41 -26.35 17.39
CA TYR A 265 -20.29 -26.73 18.80
C TYR A 265 -19.57 -25.63 19.57
N ILE A 266 -20.17 -25.14 20.65
CA ILE A 266 -19.51 -24.25 21.60
C ILE A 266 -19.16 -25.08 22.84
N VAL A 267 -17.89 -25.46 22.96
CA VAL A 267 -17.39 -26.20 24.13
C VAL A 267 -17.12 -25.20 25.25
N LYS A 268 -17.86 -25.34 26.35
CA LYS A 268 -17.68 -24.55 27.57
C LYS A 268 -16.66 -25.26 28.48
N GLY A 269 -15.88 -24.48 29.24
CA GLY A 269 -14.85 -25.02 30.16
C GLY A 269 -13.42 -24.99 29.61
N LEU A 270 -13.24 -24.71 28.32
CA LEU A 270 -11.93 -24.44 27.70
C LEU A 270 -11.84 -22.96 27.32
N THR A 271 -10.65 -22.36 27.43
CA THR A 271 -10.44 -20.97 27.04
C THR A 271 -9.01 -20.72 26.59
N THR A 272 -8.84 -19.82 25.62
CA THR A 272 -7.52 -19.32 25.20
C THR A 272 -7.18 -17.98 25.85
N LYS A 273 -8.02 -17.48 26.77
CA LYS A 273 -7.79 -16.23 27.51
C LYS A 273 -6.52 -16.33 28.33
N PHE A 274 -5.62 -15.38 28.15
CA PHE A 274 -4.27 -15.38 28.74
C PHE A 274 -4.28 -15.60 30.26
N GLU A 275 -5.14 -14.88 30.99
CA GLU A 275 -5.27 -14.96 32.46
C GLU A 275 -5.70 -16.34 33.00
N ARG A 276 -6.24 -17.20 32.15
CA ARG A 276 -6.74 -18.54 32.51
C ARG A 276 -5.95 -19.66 31.84
N ARG A 277 -4.81 -19.35 31.20
CA ARG A 277 -3.90 -20.36 30.69
C ARG A 277 -3.11 -20.92 31.86
N ASP A 278 -3.21 -22.22 32.07
CA ASP A 278 -2.30 -22.98 32.91
C ASP A 278 -1.38 -23.83 32.02
N GLU A 279 -0.27 -24.32 32.58
CA GLU A 279 0.72 -25.16 31.86
C GLU A 279 0.21 -26.59 31.62
N THR A 280 -1.05 -26.90 31.94
CA THR A 280 -1.60 -28.26 31.95
C THR A 280 -2.20 -28.71 30.61
N LEU A 281 -1.77 -28.09 29.51
CA LEU A 281 -2.10 -28.48 28.12
C LEU A 281 -0.87 -28.45 27.21
#